data_AF-A0AA36IL31-F1
#
_entry.id   AF-A0AA36IL31-F1
#
_cell.length_a   1.000
_cell.length_b   1.000
_cell.length_c   1.000
_cell.angle_alpha   90.00
_cell.angle_beta   90.00
_cell.angle_gamma   90.00
#
_symmetry.space_group_name_H-M   'P 1'
#
loop_
_entity.id
_entity.type
_entity.pdbx_description
1 polymer ?
#
loop_
_entity_poly.entity_id
_entity_poly.type
_entity_poly.pdbx_seq_one_letter_code
_entity_poly.pdbx_strand_id
1 'polypeptide(L)'
;MAMGRAPWWALLFSGLSLGSAAALLVRLMAWWKNYSRHLALRSRALAGAAAAQKALPDAKLGELVASLSAHAQETREATASLRRSVEQQQRLYQVAAVDFHRKLDEAWKRKPTVSRMEVAPESMQMLRSLVSCQSRRDSSENGAKALSADAALQQLLRGAPGAPGTPRGKRSLQTLSMILQNLMDNPGQEKFQEVNALSARFRETFEGTSGAAGQLLRLAGFEQQGDSFRWPDGRAVSEARQIQEMLQEALRKSSDANSAPAASAAPAAPWASATVQEQLSRVGS
;
A
#
# COMPACT_ATOMS: atom_id res chain seq x y z
N MET A 1 -37.74 -15.44 34.97
CA MET A 1 -36.94 -14.26 34.59
C MET A 1 -35.83 -14.71 33.65
N ALA A 2 -35.98 -14.52 32.35
CA ALA A 2 -34.97 -14.89 31.36
C ALA A 2 -34.10 -13.66 31.07
N MET A 3 -32.82 -13.70 31.47
CA MET A 3 -31.84 -12.70 31.04
C MET A 3 -31.56 -12.92 29.55
N GLY A 4 -32.07 -12.02 28.72
CA GLY A 4 -31.75 -11.99 27.29
C GLY A 4 -30.27 -11.69 27.10
N ARG A 5 -29.50 -12.70 26.67
CA ARG A 5 -28.12 -12.50 26.23
C ARG A 5 -28.16 -11.65 24.96
N ALA A 6 -27.71 -10.40 25.06
CA ALA A 6 -27.48 -9.57 23.89
C ALA A 6 -26.55 -10.32 22.92
N PRO A 7 -26.84 -10.29 21.61
CA PRO A 7 -26.07 -11.05 20.65
C PRO A 7 -24.66 -10.48 20.54
N TRP A 8 -23.68 -11.38 20.48
CA TRP A 8 -22.24 -11.10 20.55
C TRP A 8 -21.74 -10.07 19.52
N TRP A 9 -22.45 -9.87 18.41
CA TRP A 9 -22.11 -8.87 17.41
C TRP A 9 -22.27 -7.42 17.91
N ALA A 10 -23.09 -7.17 18.94
CA ALA A 10 -23.24 -5.84 19.53
C ALA A 10 -21.95 -5.36 20.23
N LEU A 11 -21.12 -6.29 20.73
CA LEU A 11 -19.83 -5.97 21.35
C LEU A 11 -18.74 -5.62 20.32
N LEU A 12 -18.91 -6.00 19.06
CA LEU A 12 -17.94 -5.66 18.00
C LEU A 12 -18.05 -4.20 17.53
N PHE A 13 -19.19 -3.55 17.77
CA PHE A 13 -19.42 -2.18 17.31
C PHE A 13 -19.19 -1.10 18.37
N SER A 14 -18.99 -1.47 19.65
CA SER A 14 -18.82 -0.51 20.74
C SER A 14 -17.49 0.26 20.72
N GLY A 15 -16.52 -0.17 19.89
CA GLY A 15 -15.22 0.49 19.75
C GLY A 15 -14.98 1.23 18.42
N LEU A 16 -15.91 1.15 17.46
CA LEU A 16 -15.74 1.83 16.16
C LEU A 16 -16.30 3.24 16.21
N SER A 17 -15.47 4.22 15.83
CA SER A 17 -15.94 5.58 15.59
C SER A 17 -17.08 5.58 14.57
N LEU A 18 -18.10 6.43 14.79
CA LEU A 18 -19.30 6.52 13.95
C LEU A 18 -18.96 6.63 12.45
N GLY A 19 -17.87 7.33 12.12
CA GLY A 19 -17.39 7.48 10.73
C GLY A 19 -16.88 6.18 10.10
N SER A 20 -16.22 5.31 10.86
CA SER A 20 -15.71 4.03 10.36
C SER A 20 -16.84 3.04 10.12
N ALA A 21 -17.85 3.03 11.00
CA ALA A 21 -19.05 2.21 10.85
C ALA A 21 -19.84 2.61 9.59
N ALA A 22 -20.00 3.92 9.35
CA ALA A 22 -20.67 4.43 8.16
C ALA A 22 -19.93 4.02 6.86
N ALA A 23 -18.60 4.15 6.83
CA ALA A 23 -17.81 3.76 5.66
C ALA A 23 -17.91 2.25 5.34
N LEU A 24 -17.97 1.40 6.37
CA LEU A 24 -18.16 -0.04 6.20
C LEU A 24 -19.56 -0.37 5.69
N LEU A 25 -20.60 0.29 6.19
CA LEU A 25 -21.98 0.11 5.70
C LEU A 25 -22.12 0.50 4.22
N VAL A 26 -21.51 1.62 3.81
CA VAL A 26 -21.51 2.05 2.40
C VAL A 26 -20.83 1.00 1.51
N ARG A 27 -19.68 0.46 1.94
CA ARG A 27 -18.99 -0.60 1.21
C ARG A 27 -19.79 -1.90 1.15
N LEU A 28 -20.44 -2.28 2.26
CA LEU A 28 -21.28 -3.47 2.32
C LEU A 28 -22.47 -3.35 1.36
N MET A 29 -23.13 -2.19 1.34
CA MET A 29 -24.26 -1.92 0.43
C MET A 29 -23.82 -1.90 -1.04
N ALA A 30 -22.66 -1.32 -1.35
CA ALA A 30 -22.10 -1.34 -2.70
C ALA A 30 -21.77 -2.78 -3.14
N TRP A 31 -21.17 -3.58 -2.27
CA TRP A 31 -20.89 -4.99 -2.53
C TRP A 31 -22.19 -5.77 -2.74
N TRP A 32 -23.20 -5.57 -1.90
CA TRP A 32 -24.47 -6.28 -2.01
C TRP A 32 -25.24 -5.92 -3.28
N LYS A 33 -25.18 -4.64 -3.71
CA LYS A 33 -25.76 -4.20 -4.99
C LYS A 33 -25.04 -4.83 -6.20
N ASN A 34 -23.73 -5.03 -6.12
CA ASN A 34 -22.99 -5.70 -7.19
C ASN A 34 -23.26 -7.21 -7.19
N TYR A 35 -23.35 -7.81 -6.01
CA TYR A 35 -23.70 -9.22 -5.84
C TYR A 35 -25.12 -9.53 -6.36
N SER A 36 -26.10 -8.68 -6.07
CA SER A 36 -27.47 -8.84 -6.58
C SER A 36 -27.56 -8.70 -8.10
N ARG A 37 -26.77 -7.80 -8.71
CA ARG A 37 -26.63 -7.72 -10.17
C ARG A 37 -26.06 -9.00 -10.77
N HIS A 38 -25.02 -9.57 -10.17
CA HIS A 38 -24.46 -10.85 -10.62
C HIS A 38 -25.47 -12.00 -10.48
N LEU A 39 -26.26 -12.05 -9.41
CA LEU A 39 -27.33 -13.03 -9.25
C LEU A 39 -28.42 -12.87 -10.31
N ALA A 40 -28.82 -11.63 -10.63
CA ALA A 40 -29.81 -11.36 -11.67
C ALA A 40 -29.31 -11.72 -13.08
N LEU A 41 -28.01 -11.52 -13.36
CA LEU A 41 -27.40 -11.97 -14.62
C LEU A 41 -27.34 -13.50 -14.69
N ARG A 42 -27.01 -14.17 -13.59
CA ARG A 42 -27.04 -15.64 -13.51
C ARG A 42 -28.44 -16.22 -13.71
N SER A 43 -29.47 -15.64 -13.10
CA SER A 43 -30.84 -16.14 -13.28
C SER A 43 -31.33 -15.96 -14.72
N ARG A 44 -30.95 -14.87 -15.38
CA ARG A 44 -31.22 -14.66 -16.82
C ARG A 44 -30.47 -15.66 -17.70
N ALA A 45 -29.20 -15.94 -17.39
CA ALA A 45 -28.41 -16.93 -18.13
C ALA A 45 -29.01 -18.34 -17.99
N LEU A 46 -29.45 -18.73 -16.79
CA LEU A 46 -30.13 -20.01 -16.55
C LEU A 46 -31.49 -20.10 -17.27
N ALA A 47 -32.28 -19.03 -17.27
CA ALA A 47 -33.55 -18.98 -18.00
C ALA A 47 -33.34 -19.07 -19.52
N GLY A 48 -32.30 -18.42 -20.05
CA GLY A 48 -31.92 -18.53 -21.47
C GLY A 48 -31.40 -19.92 -21.84
N ALA A 49 -30.63 -20.56 -20.97
CA ALA A 49 -30.13 -21.92 -21.16
C ALA A 49 -31.27 -22.96 -21.22
N ALA A 50 -32.32 -22.80 -20.39
CA ALA A 50 -33.50 -23.66 -20.42
C ALA A 50 -34.29 -23.54 -21.74
N ALA A 51 -34.33 -22.36 -22.36
CA ALA A 51 -34.98 -22.16 -23.65
C ALA A 51 -34.16 -22.72 -24.83
N ALA A 52 -32.82 -22.66 -24.74
CA ALA A 52 -31.90 -23.17 -25.77
C ALA A 52 -31.75 -24.69 -25.79
N GLN A 53 -32.27 -25.40 -24.78
CA GLN A 53 -32.13 -26.85 -24.62
C GLN A 53 -33.01 -27.68 -25.57
N LYS A 54 -33.90 -27.05 -26.35
CA LYS A 54 -34.83 -27.75 -27.26
C LYS A 54 -34.25 -28.19 -28.62
N ALA A 55 -32.99 -27.89 -28.94
CA ALA A 55 -32.46 -28.14 -30.28
C ALA A 55 -30.97 -28.54 -30.37
N LEU A 56 -30.31 -28.84 -29.24
CA LEU A 56 -28.92 -29.31 -29.29
C LEU A 56 -28.88 -30.84 -29.37
N PRO A 57 -28.17 -31.45 -30.35
CA PRO A 57 -28.03 -32.91 -30.42
C PRO A 57 -27.31 -33.44 -29.17
N ASP A 58 -27.85 -34.49 -28.56
CA ASP A 58 -27.38 -35.06 -27.27
C ASP A 58 -25.87 -35.33 -27.21
N ALA A 59 -25.25 -35.64 -28.34
CA ALA A 59 -23.81 -35.84 -28.45
C ALA A 59 -22.98 -34.59 -28.07
N LYS A 60 -23.41 -33.39 -28.49
CA LYS A 60 -22.72 -32.13 -28.15
C LYS A 60 -22.89 -31.75 -26.69
N LEU A 61 -24.04 -32.12 -26.10
CA LEU A 61 -24.29 -31.90 -24.68
C LEU A 61 -23.36 -32.75 -23.82
N GLY A 62 -23.12 -34.00 -24.23
CA GLY A 62 -22.13 -34.89 -23.59
C GLY A 62 -20.71 -34.31 -23.62
N GLU A 63 -20.26 -33.80 -24.77
CA GLU A 63 -18.94 -33.18 -24.92
C GLU A 63 -18.78 -31.91 -24.07
N LEU A 64 -19.81 -31.05 -24.04
CA LEU A 64 -19.81 -29.85 -23.19
C LEU A 64 -19.80 -30.18 -21.70
N VAL A 65 -20.57 -31.19 -21.27
CA VAL A 65 -20.58 -31.63 -19.86
C VAL A 65 -19.22 -32.22 -19.49
N ALA A 66 -18.61 -33.03 -20.36
CA ALA A 66 -17.27 -33.57 -20.15
C ALA A 66 -16.24 -32.44 -20.04
N SER A 67 -16.25 -31.48 -20.97
CA SER A 67 -15.35 -30.31 -20.96
C SER A 67 -15.52 -29.46 -19.69
N LEU A 68 -16.77 -29.18 -19.27
CA LEU A 68 -17.05 -28.41 -18.07
C LEU A 68 -16.60 -29.15 -16.81
N SER A 69 -16.80 -30.47 -16.75
CA SER A 69 -16.34 -31.29 -15.63
C SER A 69 -14.82 -31.34 -15.53
N ALA A 70 -14.12 -31.42 -16.67
CA ALA A 70 -12.66 -31.35 -16.73
C ALA A 70 -12.15 -30.00 -16.23
N HIS A 71 -12.71 -28.90 -16.72
CA HIS A 71 -12.33 -27.55 -16.26
C HIS A 71 -12.64 -27.33 -14.77
N ALA A 72 -13.75 -27.87 -14.26
CA ALA A 72 -14.06 -27.81 -12.83
C ALA A 72 -13.03 -28.58 -11.99
N GLN A 73 -12.57 -29.73 -12.49
CA GLN A 73 -11.52 -30.51 -11.85
C GLN A 73 -10.16 -29.79 -11.89
N GLU A 74 -9.78 -29.23 -13.03
CA GLU A 74 -8.57 -28.39 -13.17
C GLU A 74 -8.59 -27.19 -12.22
N THR A 75 -9.74 -26.50 -12.13
CA THR A 75 -9.91 -25.37 -11.20
C THR A 75 -9.75 -25.81 -9.74
N ARG A 76 -10.27 -26.99 -9.40
CA ARG A 76 -10.14 -27.58 -8.06
C ARG A 76 -8.67 -27.92 -7.75
N GLU A 77 -7.96 -28.49 -8.71
CA GLU A 77 -6.55 -28.84 -8.59
C GLU A 77 -5.65 -27.60 -8.50
N ALA A 78 -5.92 -26.57 -9.32
CA ALA A 78 -5.24 -25.29 -9.26
C ALA A 78 -5.44 -24.60 -7.90
N THR A 79 -6.67 -24.61 -7.38
CA THR A 79 -6.99 -24.05 -6.05
C THR A 79 -6.29 -24.84 -4.94
N ALA A 80 -6.25 -26.17 -5.04
CA ALA A 80 -5.52 -27.01 -4.09
C ALA A 80 -4.01 -26.75 -4.14
N SER A 81 -3.43 -26.57 -5.33
CA SER A 81 -2.02 -26.22 -5.53
C SER A 81 -1.68 -24.86 -4.91
N LEU A 82 -2.51 -23.84 -5.17
CA LEU A 82 -2.35 -22.52 -4.57
C LEU A 82 -2.42 -22.57 -3.04
N ARG A 83 -3.34 -23.36 -2.47
CA ARG A 83 -3.41 -23.53 -1.02
C ARG A 83 -2.13 -24.15 -0.45
N ARG A 84 -1.58 -25.17 -1.10
CA ARG A 84 -0.31 -25.79 -0.69
C ARG A 84 0.86 -24.79 -0.78
N SER A 85 0.93 -23.96 -1.82
CA SER A 85 2.02 -22.98 -1.95
C SER A 85 1.95 -21.88 -0.90
N VAL A 86 0.74 -21.43 -0.53
CA VAL A 86 0.55 -20.48 0.57
C VAL A 86 0.96 -21.11 1.92
N GLU A 87 0.56 -22.35 2.18
CA GLU A 87 0.97 -23.08 3.39
C GLU A 87 2.50 -23.27 3.45
N GLN A 88 3.15 -23.54 2.32
CA GLN A 88 4.61 -23.61 2.23
C GLN A 88 5.28 -22.26 2.50
N GLN A 89 4.79 -21.17 1.91
CA GLN A 89 5.30 -19.82 2.18
C GLN A 89 5.14 -19.44 3.65
N GLN A 90 4.02 -19.80 4.27
CA GLN A 90 3.78 -19.57 5.70
C GLN A 90 4.80 -20.32 6.57
N ARG A 91 5.13 -21.57 6.24
CA ARG A 91 6.16 -22.34 6.96
C ARG A 91 7.55 -21.72 6.79
N LEU A 92 7.91 -21.32 5.58
CA LEU A 92 9.20 -20.65 5.31
C LEU A 92 9.32 -19.35 6.11
N TYR A 93 8.24 -18.55 6.18
CA TYR A 93 8.22 -17.33 6.97
C TYR A 93 8.40 -17.62 8.47
N GLN A 94 7.72 -18.65 9.00
CA GLN A 94 7.88 -19.04 10.41
C GLN A 94 9.33 -19.47 10.73
N VAL A 95 9.95 -20.28 9.86
CA VAL A 95 11.36 -20.70 10.02
C VAL A 95 12.30 -19.49 9.99
N ALA A 96 12.14 -18.61 8.99
CA ALA A 96 12.96 -17.40 8.87
C ALA A 96 12.79 -16.45 10.06
N ALA A 97 11.57 -16.33 10.60
CA ALA A 97 11.31 -15.53 11.79
C ALA A 97 12.02 -16.10 13.02
N VAL A 98 11.96 -17.42 13.24
CA VAL A 98 12.66 -18.07 14.36
C VAL A 98 14.19 -17.90 14.22
N ASP A 99 14.73 -18.09 13.02
CA ASP A 99 16.16 -17.88 12.76
C ASP A 99 16.60 -16.43 13.01
N PHE A 100 15.76 -15.46 12.64
CA PHE A 100 16.03 -14.05 12.90
C PHE A 100 16.06 -13.74 14.41
N HIS A 101 15.09 -14.25 15.17
CA HIS A 101 15.08 -14.11 16.63
C HIS A 101 16.31 -14.78 17.26
N ARG A 102 16.69 -15.97 16.79
CA ARG A 102 17.90 -16.66 17.28
C ARG A 102 19.16 -15.84 17.02
N LYS A 103 19.29 -15.26 15.82
CA LYS A 103 20.43 -14.39 15.47
C LYS A 103 20.46 -13.10 16.29
N LEU A 104 19.30 -12.51 16.57
CA LEU A 104 19.21 -11.38 17.48
C LEU A 104 19.68 -11.81 18.87
N ASP A 105 19.14 -12.88 19.45
CA ASP A 105 19.57 -13.35 20.77
C ASP A 105 21.07 -13.68 20.83
N GLU A 106 21.63 -14.28 19.78
CA GLU A 106 23.08 -14.50 19.64
C GLU A 106 23.86 -13.18 19.61
N ALA A 107 23.36 -12.16 18.90
CA ALA A 107 23.98 -10.83 18.86
C ALA A 107 23.88 -10.08 20.19
N TRP A 108 22.78 -10.22 20.93
CA TRP A 108 22.59 -9.63 22.25
C TRP A 108 23.42 -10.34 23.33
N LYS A 109 23.57 -11.67 23.24
CA LYS A 109 24.39 -12.47 24.17
C LYS A 109 25.88 -12.31 23.94
N ARG A 110 26.29 -11.96 22.71
CA ARG A 110 27.61 -11.39 22.48
C ARG A 110 27.65 -10.05 23.21
N LYS A 111 28.02 -10.10 24.51
CA LYS A 111 28.35 -8.91 25.30
C LYS A 111 29.15 -8.00 24.38
N PRO A 112 28.71 -6.75 24.12
CA PRO A 112 29.55 -5.80 23.42
C PRO A 112 30.80 -5.74 24.28
N THR A 113 31.85 -6.40 23.81
CA THR A 113 33.13 -6.37 24.48
C THR A 113 33.50 -4.93 24.26
N VAL A 114 33.37 -4.13 25.32
CA VAL A 114 33.61 -2.69 25.31
C VAL A 114 35.12 -2.50 25.19
N SER A 115 35.70 -2.96 24.08
CA SER A 115 36.72 -2.19 23.43
C SER A 115 35.99 -0.91 23.06
N ARG A 116 36.19 0.11 23.90
CA ARG A 116 35.92 1.51 23.62
C ARG A 116 36.47 1.75 22.21
N MET A 117 35.62 1.54 21.22
CA MET A 117 35.95 1.71 19.82
C MET A 117 35.92 3.21 19.65
N GLU A 118 37.04 3.84 20.01
CA GLU A 118 37.31 5.21 19.64
C GLU A 118 37.22 5.22 18.12
N VAL A 119 36.09 5.72 17.64
CA VAL A 119 35.87 5.99 16.23
C VAL A 119 36.96 6.95 15.86
N ALA A 120 38.03 6.44 15.22
CA ALA A 120 39.19 7.24 14.88
C ALA A 120 38.70 8.51 14.17
N PRO A 121 39.15 9.71 14.56
CA PRO A 121 38.66 10.96 13.97
C PRO A 121 38.74 10.97 12.43
N GLU A 122 39.67 10.20 11.87
CA GLU A 122 39.82 9.93 10.43
C GLU A 122 38.63 9.17 9.82
N SER A 123 38.01 8.24 10.54
CA SER A 123 36.81 7.51 10.07
C SER A 123 35.56 8.41 10.06
N MET A 124 35.45 9.35 11.00
CA MET A 124 34.45 10.42 10.96
C MET A 124 34.73 11.41 9.83
N GLN A 125 36.00 11.71 9.54
CA GLN A 125 36.39 12.51 8.37
C GLN A 125 36.12 11.79 7.05
N MET A 126 36.29 10.48 6.98
CA MET A 126 35.98 9.67 5.80
C MET A 126 34.47 9.52 5.60
N LEU A 127 33.70 9.37 6.68
CA LEU A 127 32.24 9.46 6.62
C LEU A 127 31.78 10.84 6.18
N ARG A 128 32.39 11.91 6.70
CA ARG A 128 32.14 13.28 6.21
C ARG A 128 32.56 13.44 4.75
N SER A 129 33.66 12.83 4.32
CA SER A 129 34.10 12.90 2.92
C SER A 129 33.21 12.09 2.00
N LEU A 130 32.67 10.94 2.41
CA LEU A 130 31.72 10.15 1.63
C LEU A 130 30.35 10.84 1.51
N VAL A 131 29.87 11.44 2.61
CA VAL A 131 28.68 12.32 2.58
C VAL A 131 28.93 13.55 1.72
N SER A 132 30.18 14.04 1.62
CA SER A 132 30.56 15.16 0.75
C SER A 132 30.82 14.75 -0.71
N CYS A 133 31.27 13.51 -0.96
CA CYS A 133 31.54 12.97 -2.29
C CYS A 133 30.24 12.58 -3.02
N GLN A 134 29.18 12.23 -2.28
CA GLN A 134 27.85 12.05 -2.85
C GLN A 134 27.22 13.39 -3.28
N SER A 135 27.78 14.52 -2.83
CA SER A 135 27.36 15.88 -3.15
C SER A 135 28.16 16.54 -4.28
N ARG A 136 29.27 15.93 -4.74
CA ARG A 136 30.28 16.64 -5.53
C ARG A 136 30.77 15.85 -6.74
N ARG A 137 29.97 15.90 -7.81
CA ARG A 137 30.27 15.73 -9.26
C ARG A 137 28.89 15.53 -9.94
N ASP A 138 28.17 16.45 -10.56
CA ASP A 138 28.49 17.69 -11.27
C ASP A 138 27.25 18.61 -11.39
N SER A 139 26.54 18.93 -10.29
CA SER A 139 25.28 19.71 -10.39
C SER A 139 24.94 20.54 -9.14
N SER A 140 25.63 21.66 -8.94
CA SER A 140 25.36 22.58 -7.83
C SER A 140 23.91 23.11 -7.83
N GLU A 141 23.27 23.23 -8.99
CA GLU A 141 21.85 23.63 -9.08
C GLU A 141 20.89 22.45 -8.85
N ASN A 142 21.21 21.25 -9.34
CA ASN A 142 20.33 20.08 -9.16
C ASN A 142 20.31 19.61 -7.69
N GLY A 143 21.39 19.83 -6.92
CA GLY A 143 21.40 19.54 -5.49
C GLY A 143 20.38 20.36 -4.69
N ALA A 144 20.31 21.67 -4.96
CA ALA A 144 19.32 22.54 -4.32
C ALA A 144 17.88 22.19 -4.72
N LYS A 145 17.67 21.84 -6.00
CA LYS A 145 16.37 21.35 -6.49
C LYS A 145 15.96 20.04 -5.81
N ALA A 146 16.88 19.09 -5.65
CA ALA A 146 16.61 17.80 -5.00
C ALA A 146 16.25 17.98 -3.51
N LEU A 147 16.96 18.85 -2.79
CA LEU A 147 16.62 19.18 -1.39
C LEU A 147 15.26 19.88 -1.29
N SER A 148 14.95 20.80 -2.21
CA SER A 148 13.64 21.44 -2.26
C SER A 148 12.53 20.45 -2.61
N ALA A 149 12.81 19.46 -3.48
CA ALA A 149 11.86 18.42 -3.84
C ALA A 149 11.57 17.51 -2.64
N ASP A 150 12.59 17.13 -1.88
CA ASP A 150 12.42 16.34 -0.66
C ASP A 150 11.63 17.11 0.40
N ALA A 151 11.90 18.40 0.60
CA ALA A 151 11.12 19.23 1.52
C ALA A 151 9.64 19.33 1.11
N ALA A 152 9.36 19.56 -0.18
CA ALA A 152 7.99 19.61 -0.72
C ALA A 152 7.28 18.25 -0.60
N LEU A 153 8.01 17.15 -0.84
CA LEU A 153 7.52 15.79 -0.67
C LEU A 153 7.17 15.50 0.80
N GLN A 154 8.03 15.88 1.74
CA GLN A 154 7.76 15.76 3.17
C GLN A 154 6.57 16.62 3.59
N GLN A 155 6.41 17.82 3.04
CA GLN A 155 5.25 18.68 3.31
C GLN A 155 3.96 18.08 2.75
N LEU A 156 4.00 17.46 1.57
CA LEU A 156 2.88 16.74 0.97
C LEU A 156 2.44 15.56 1.86
N LEU A 157 3.42 14.84 2.43
CA LEU A 157 3.18 13.70 3.33
C LEU A 157 2.72 14.13 4.73
N ARG A 158 3.22 15.27 5.26
CA ARG A 158 2.90 15.77 6.61
C ARG A 158 1.60 16.57 6.65
N GLY A 159 1.24 17.27 5.58
CA GLY A 159 0.06 18.12 5.55
C GLY A 159 -1.27 17.36 5.48
N ALA A 160 -1.23 16.05 5.27
CA ALA A 160 -2.39 15.19 5.48
C ALA A 160 -2.61 14.99 6.99
N PRO A 161 -3.77 15.36 7.57
CA PRO A 161 -4.05 15.11 8.98
C PRO A 161 -4.06 13.60 9.24
N GLY A 162 -3.04 13.14 9.96
CA GLY A 162 -2.77 11.73 10.25
C GLY A 162 -1.31 11.38 9.92
N ALA A 163 -0.69 10.52 10.72
CA ALA A 163 0.72 10.15 10.65
C ALA A 163 1.28 9.86 9.24
N PRO A 164 2.61 9.96 9.02
CA PRO A 164 3.25 9.48 7.79
C PRO A 164 2.77 8.06 7.44
N GLY A 165 2.23 7.90 6.23
CA GLY A 165 1.57 6.65 5.81
C GLY A 165 0.04 6.72 5.70
N THR A 166 -0.58 7.89 5.85
CA THR A 166 -2.01 8.02 5.57
C THR A 166 -2.38 7.61 4.14
N PRO A 167 -3.55 6.97 3.93
CA PRO A 167 -4.04 6.65 2.60
C PRO A 167 -4.21 7.89 1.71
N ARG A 168 -4.39 9.08 2.33
CA ARG A 168 -4.47 10.37 1.64
C ARG A 168 -3.12 10.77 1.02
N GLY A 169 -2.03 10.70 1.79
CA GLY A 169 -0.68 10.97 1.27
C GLY A 169 -0.30 10.02 0.12
N LYS A 170 -0.68 8.75 0.23
CA LYS A 170 -0.48 7.78 -0.88
C LYS A 170 -1.28 8.16 -2.13
N ARG A 171 -2.55 8.58 -1.97
CA ARG A 171 -3.41 9.04 -3.07
C ARG A 171 -2.87 10.31 -3.75
N SER A 172 -2.31 11.25 -2.99
CA SER A 172 -1.73 12.47 -3.55
C SER A 172 -0.45 12.18 -4.34
N LEU A 173 0.46 11.37 -3.78
CA LEU A 173 1.65 10.88 -4.49
C LEU A 173 1.32 10.13 -5.77
N GLN A 174 0.34 9.23 -5.71
CA GLN A 174 -0.08 8.44 -6.87
C GLN A 174 -0.68 9.33 -7.97
N THR A 175 -1.47 10.34 -7.60
CA THR A 175 -2.03 11.31 -8.55
C THR A 175 -0.92 12.13 -9.22
N LEU A 176 0.06 12.64 -8.46
CA LEU A 176 1.21 13.35 -9.05
C LEU A 176 2.02 12.44 -9.98
N SER A 177 2.31 11.20 -9.55
CA SER A 177 3.03 10.23 -10.37
C SER A 177 2.29 9.93 -11.67
N MET A 178 0.96 9.85 -11.63
CA MET A 178 0.12 9.64 -12.82
C MET A 178 0.15 10.86 -13.76
N ILE A 179 0.09 12.08 -13.22
CA ILE A 179 0.20 13.31 -14.02
C ILE A 179 1.54 13.35 -14.77
N LEU A 180 2.65 13.10 -14.07
CA LEU A 180 3.98 13.09 -14.68
C LEU A 180 4.14 11.94 -15.68
N GLN A 181 3.60 10.75 -15.38
CA GLN A 181 3.61 9.62 -16.31
C GLN A 181 2.89 9.95 -17.62
N ASN A 182 1.68 10.53 -17.53
CA ASN A 182 0.89 10.90 -18.71
C ASN A 182 1.62 11.92 -19.59
N LEU A 183 2.30 12.89 -18.97
CA LEU A 183 3.14 13.87 -19.66
C LEU A 183 4.31 13.17 -20.40
N MET A 184 5.01 12.26 -19.73
CA MET A 184 6.16 11.55 -20.33
C MET A 184 5.77 10.63 -21.48
N ASP A 185 4.63 9.95 -21.36
CA ASP A 185 4.13 9.06 -22.39
C ASP A 185 3.60 9.83 -23.62
N ASN A 186 3.12 11.06 -23.41
CA ASN A 186 2.43 11.84 -24.43
C ASN A 186 2.85 13.34 -24.41
N PRO A 187 4.12 13.68 -24.65
CA PRO A 187 4.62 15.05 -24.47
C PRO A 187 4.02 16.07 -25.46
N GLY A 188 3.49 15.62 -26.60
CA GLY A 188 2.87 16.49 -27.61
C GLY A 188 1.35 16.69 -27.47
N GLN A 189 0.71 16.11 -26.45
CA GLN A 189 -0.73 16.26 -26.25
C GLN A 189 -1.03 17.36 -25.22
N GLU A 190 -1.62 18.47 -25.67
CA GLU A 190 -1.93 19.65 -24.82
C GLU A 190 -2.70 19.30 -23.54
N LYS A 191 -3.64 18.36 -23.61
CA LYS A 191 -4.43 17.91 -22.44
C LYS A 191 -3.60 17.33 -21.28
N PHE A 192 -2.37 16.91 -21.53
CA PHE A 192 -1.45 16.40 -20.51
C PHE A 192 -0.35 17.40 -20.15
N GLN A 193 -0.22 18.47 -20.94
CA GLN A 193 0.67 19.59 -20.65
C GLN A 193 0.04 20.58 -19.66
N GLU A 194 -1.28 20.64 -19.55
CA GLU A 194 -1.97 21.52 -18.61
C GLU A 194 -2.59 20.75 -17.42
N VAL A 195 -2.35 21.25 -16.21
CA VAL A 195 -2.96 20.76 -14.96
C VAL A 195 -3.68 21.91 -14.27
N ASN A 196 -5.01 21.86 -14.26
CA ASN A 196 -5.82 22.88 -13.60
C ASN A 196 -5.90 22.62 -12.08
N ALA A 197 -5.33 23.55 -11.29
CA ALA A 197 -5.26 23.42 -9.83
C ALA A 197 -6.62 23.66 -9.14
N LEU A 198 -7.57 24.34 -9.81
CA LEU A 198 -8.94 24.54 -9.33
C LEU A 198 -9.88 23.38 -9.65
N SER A 199 -9.44 22.42 -10.46
CA SER A 199 -10.26 21.26 -10.79
C SER A 199 -10.70 20.53 -9.50
N ALA A 200 -11.95 20.09 -9.46
CA ALA A 200 -12.51 19.44 -8.27
C ALA A 200 -11.67 18.23 -7.82
N ARG A 201 -11.15 17.46 -8.79
CA ARG A 201 -10.27 16.31 -8.52
C ARG A 201 -8.92 16.72 -7.91
N PHE A 202 -8.31 17.80 -8.42
CA PHE A 202 -7.05 18.29 -7.87
C PHE A 202 -7.26 18.80 -6.45
N ARG A 203 -8.29 19.63 -6.22
CA ARG A 203 -8.61 20.14 -4.88
C ARG A 203 -8.92 19.03 -3.89
N GLU A 204 -9.75 18.04 -4.24
CA GLU A 204 -10.07 16.92 -3.35
C GLU A 204 -8.80 16.12 -2.97
N THR A 205 -7.92 15.90 -3.95
CA THR A 205 -6.70 15.12 -3.75
C THR A 205 -5.65 15.86 -2.92
N PHE A 206 -5.50 17.17 -3.12
CA PHE A 206 -4.46 18.00 -2.51
C PHE A 206 -5.00 19.05 -1.52
N GLU A 207 -6.21 18.90 -1.01
CA GLU A 207 -6.79 19.85 -0.05
C GLU A 207 -5.90 19.93 1.21
N GLY A 208 -5.50 21.16 1.56
CA GLY A 208 -4.54 21.46 2.62
C GLY A 208 -3.05 21.36 2.19
N THR A 209 -2.75 20.68 1.08
CA THR A 209 -1.38 20.46 0.58
C THR A 209 -1.15 20.97 -0.85
N SER A 210 -2.06 21.81 -1.36
CA SER A 210 -2.01 22.32 -2.74
C SER A 210 -0.69 23.04 -3.04
N GLY A 211 -0.14 23.77 -2.07
CA GLY A 211 1.16 24.44 -2.21
C GLY A 211 2.32 23.47 -2.44
N ALA A 212 2.37 22.36 -1.70
CA ALA A 212 3.43 21.35 -1.85
C ALA A 212 3.35 20.62 -3.20
N ALA A 213 2.13 20.28 -3.64
CA ALA A 213 1.90 19.68 -4.94
C ALA A 213 2.29 20.62 -6.09
N GLY A 214 1.90 21.90 -5.99
CA GLY A 214 2.30 22.93 -6.94
C GLY A 214 3.82 23.13 -6.99
N GLN A 215 4.50 23.11 -5.84
CA GLN A 215 5.96 23.20 -5.78
C GLN A 215 6.64 22.00 -6.47
N LEU A 216 6.15 20.78 -6.25
CA LEU A 216 6.64 19.59 -6.95
C LEU A 216 6.43 19.66 -8.47
N LEU A 217 5.28 20.19 -8.93
CA LEU A 217 5.03 20.41 -10.36
C LEU A 217 6.01 21.45 -10.94
N ARG A 218 6.28 22.55 -10.22
CA ARG A 218 7.28 23.53 -10.65
C ARG A 218 8.69 22.93 -10.73
N LEU A 219 9.07 22.11 -9.74
CA LEU A 219 10.35 21.40 -9.74
C LEU A 219 10.44 20.34 -10.83
N ALA A 220 9.31 19.78 -11.27
CA ALA A 220 9.26 18.88 -12.41
C ALA A 220 9.39 19.59 -13.75
N GLY A 221 9.26 20.93 -13.78
CA GLY A 221 9.39 21.75 -14.99
C GLY A 221 8.08 22.40 -15.46
N PHE A 222 6.99 22.31 -14.71
CA PHE A 222 5.76 23.06 -15.02
C PHE A 222 5.88 24.53 -14.64
N GLU A 223 5.27 25.40 -15.42
CA GLU A 223 5.19 26.84 -15.15
C GLU A 223 3.78 27.19 -14.68
N GLN A 224 3.66 28.03 -13.66
CA GLN A 224 2.35 28.44 -13.16
C GLN A 224 1.78 29.56 -14.02
N GLN A 225 0.64 29.32 -14.66
CA GLN A 225 -0.11 30.27 -15.46
C GLN A 225 -1.47 30.53 -14.79
N GLY A 226 -1.48 31.49 -13.87
CA GLY A 226 -2.64 31.77 -13.02
C GLY A 226 -2.95 30.58 -12.09
N ASP A 227 -4.11 29.98 -12.31
CA ASP A 227 -4.63 28.83 -11.55
C ASP A 227 -4.33 27.47 -12.19
N SER A 228 -3.63 27.46 -13.33
CA SER A 228 -3.19 26.26 -14.03
C SER A 228 -1.67 26.13 -13.98
N PHE A 229 -1.17 24.90 -14.05
CA PHE A 229 0.24 24.59 -14.30
C PHE A 229 0.37 24.09 -15.74
N ARG A 230 1.22 24.73 -16.54
CA ARG A 230 1.43 24.39 -17.95
C ARG A 230 2.87 23.93 -18.19
N TRP A 231 3.03 22.87 -18.96
CA TRP A 231 4.32 22.42 -19.44
C TRP A 231 4.77 23.29 -20.63
N PRO A 232 5.95 23.94 -20.57
CA PRO A 232 6.43 24.76 -21.67
C PRO A 232 6.89 23.92 -22.86
N ASP A 233 6.57 24.38 -24.07
CA ASP A 233 6.96 23.71 -25.31
C ASP A 233 8.48 23.63 -25.45
N GLY A 234 8.99 22.44 -25.81
CA GLY A 234 10.43 22.20 -26.01
C GLY A 234 11.26 22.02 -24.74
N ARG A 235 10.66 22.04 -23.53
CA ARG A 235 11.39 21.71 -22.30
C ARG A 235 11.69 20.22 -22.22
N ALA A 236 12.90 19.89 -21.76
CA ALA A 236 13.35 18.52 -21.56
C ALA A 236 12.56 17.82 -20.45
N VAL A 237 12.23 16.55 -20.67
CA VAL A 237 11.42 15.71 -19.76
C VAL A 237 12.26 15.13 -18.60
N SER A 238 13.56 15.47 -18.54
CA SER A 238 14.50 14.93 -17.54
C SER A 238 14.14 15.31 -16.10
N GLU A 239 13.70 16.55 -15.86
CA GLU A 239 13.30 17.02 -14.53
C GLU A 239 12.04 16.31 -14.05
N ALA A 240 11.04 16.15 -14.93
CA ALA A 240 9.82 15.41 -14.63
C ALA A 240 10.10 13.94 -14.29
N ARG A 241 11.03 13.29 -15.03
CA ARG A 241 11.46 11.92 -14.73
C ARG A 241 12.14 11.82 -13.37
N GLN A 242 13.03 12.74 -13.03
CA GLN A 242 13.70 12.76 -11.74
C GLN A 242 12.70 12.90 -10.58
N ILE A 243 11.76 13.83 -10.67
CA ILE A 243 10.70 13.99 -9.65
C ILE A 243 9.81 12.75 -9.60
N GLN A 244 9.52 12.11 -10.73
CA GLN A 244 8.77 10.86 -10.75
C GLN A 244 9.49 9.74 -10.01
N GLU A 245 10.79 9.54 -10.23
CA GLU A 245 11.59 8.54 -9.52
C GLU A 245 11.55 8.77 -8.01
N MET A 246 11.65 10.03 -7.57
CA MET A 246 11.50 10.39 -6.14
C MET A 246 10.10 10.06 -5.59
N LEU A 247 9.04 10.33 -6.36
CA LEU A 247 7.66 10.01 -5.97
C LEU A 247 7.45 8.49 -5.87
N GLN A 248 8.02 7.70 -6.79
CA GLN A 248 7.92 6.24 -6.76
C GLN A 248 8.69 5.63 -5.60
N GLU A 249 9.87 6.14 -5.29
CA GLU A 249 10.64 5.72 -4.12
C GLU A 249 9.88 6.03 -2.82
N ALA A 250 9.28 7.22 -2.72
CA ALA A 250 8.43 7.58 -1.60
C ALA A 250 7.20 6.65 -1.46
N LEU A 251 6.56 6.30 -2.59
CA LEU A 251 5.45 5.35 -2.62
C LEU A 251 5.88 3.96 -2.14
N ARG A 252 7.05 3.47 -2.58
CA ARG A 252 7.62 2.19 -2.15
C ARG A 252 7.91 2.19 -0.65
N LYS A 253 8.62 3.20 -0.16
CA LYS A 253 8.92 3.38 1.26
C LYS A 253 7.66 3.45 2.13
N SER A 254 6.61 4.11 1.64
CA SER A 254 5.31 4.16 2.33
C SER A 254 4.60 2.80 2.38
N SER A 255 4.80 1.94 1.39
CA SER A 255 4.27 0.58 1.36
C SER A 255 5.00 -0.32 2.35
N ASP A 256 6.34 -0.20 2.39
CA ASP A 256 7.18 -0.98 3.30
C ASP A 256 6.94 -0.61 4.76
N ALA A 257 6.76 0.68 5.06
CA ALA A 257 6.42 1.17 6.40
C ALA A 257 5.11 0.58 6.95
N ASN A 258 4.16 0.27 6.07
CA ASN A 258 2.90 -0.37 6.46
C ASN A 258 3.03 -1.91 6.59
N SER A 259 4.09 -2.49 6.04
CA SER A 259 4.41 -3.91 6.14
C SER A 259 5.30 -4.27 7.32
N ALA A 260 5.93 -3.26 7.96
CA ALA A 260 6.65 -3.46 9.20
C ALA A 260 5.67 -4.07 10.21
N PRO A 261 5.90 -5.31 10.68
CA PRO A 261 5.03 -5.91 11.68
C PRO A 261 4.98 -4.95 12.85
N ALA A 262 3.83 -4.82 13.50
CA ALA A 262 3.65 -4.07 14.74
C ALA A 262 4.52 -4.66 15.86
N ALA A 263 5.84 -4.54 15.71
CA ALA A 263 6.84 -4.95 16.65
C ALA A 263 6.75 -3.95 17.80
N SER A 264 6.36 -4.49 18.96
CA SER A 264 6.13 -3.76 20.21
C SER A 264 4.81 -2.98 20.32
N ALA A 265 3.69 -3.60 19.95
CA ALA A 265 2.62 -3.61 20.96
C ALA A 265 3.16 -4.39 22.15
N ALA A 266 3.76 -3.69 23.12
CA ALA A 266 4.06 -4.28 24.42
C ALA A 266 2.82 -5.08 24.86
N PRO A 267 2.96 -6.34 25.31
CA PRO A 267 1.81 -7.15 25.65
C PRO A 267 0.93 -6.34 26.60
N ALA A 268 -0.31 -6.05 26.20
CA ALA A 268 -1.23 -5.21 26.97
C ALA A 268 -1.59 -5.83 28.35
N ALA A 269 -1.05 -7.01 28.67
CA ALA A 269 -1.08 -7.61 29.97
C ALA A 269 0.16 -8.50 30.18
N PRO A 270 1.33 -7.95 30.58
CA PRO A 270 2.46 -8.79 30.99
C PRO A 270 2.12 -9.65 32.22
N TRP A 271 1.08 -9.26 32.97
CA TRP A 271 0.56 -9.97 34.14
C TRP A 271 -0.29 -11.20 33.79
N ALA A 272 -0.92 -11.28 32.61
CA ALA A 272 -1.78 -12.42 32.25
C ALA A 272 -0.96 -13.71 31.98
N SER A 273 0.33 -13.59 31.67
CA SER A 273 1.18 -14.75 31.44
C SER A 273 1.62 -15.41 32.75
N ALA A 274 1.74 -14.67 33.86
CA ALA A 274 2.21 -15.21 35.13
C ALA A 274 1.14 -16.11 35.80
N THR A 275 -0.12 -15.68 35.81
CA THR A 275 -1.22 -16.45 36.42
C THR A 275 -1.57 -17.72 35.64
N VAL A 276 -1.44 -17.71 34.30
CA VAL A 276 -1.67 -18.90 33.48
C VAL A 276 -0.54 -19.92 33.62
N GLN A 277 0.72 -19.48 33.74
CA GLN A 277 1.85 -20.37 34.03
C GLN A 277 1.73 -21.00 35.41
N GLU A 278 1.27 -20.25 36.41
CA GLU A 278 1.06 -20.77 37.76
C GLU A 278 -0.09 -21.77 37.82
N GLN A 279 -1.19 -21.54 37.09
CA GLN A 279 -2.29 -22.53 37.04
C GLN A 279 -1.92 -23.81 36.29
N LEU A 280 -1.14 -23.72 35.21
CA LEU A 280 -0.65 -24.91 34.49
C LEU A 280 0.30 -25.76 35.35
N SER A 281 1.11 -25.15 36.20
CA SER A 281 1.99 -25.88 37.11
C SER A 281 1.26 -26.68 38.19
N ARG A 282 0.04 -26.27 38.58
CA ARG A 282 -0.77 -26.95 39.60
C ARG A 282 -1.59 -28.13 39.08
N VAL A 283 -1.82 -28.22 37.78
CA VAL A 283 -2.62 -29.31 37.17
C VAL A 283 -1.74 -30.51 36.78
N GLY A 284 -0.42 -30.33 36.72
CA GLY A 284 0.55 -31.39 36.38
C GLY A 284 1.19 -32.12 37.56
N SER A 285 0.71 -31.91 38.80
CA SER A 285 1.15 -32.61 40.02
C SER A 285 0.01 -33.46 40.56
#